data_AF-B9TAU7-F1
#
_entry.id   AF-B9TAU7-F1
#
_cell.length_a   1.000
_cell.length_b   1.000
_cell.length_c   1.000
_cell.angle_alpha   90.00
_cell.angle_beta   90.00
_cell.angle_gamma   90.00
#
_symmetry.space_group_name_H-M   'P 1'
#
loop_
_entity.id
_entity.type
_entity.pdbx_description
1 polymer ?
#
loop_
_entity_poly.entity_id
_entity_poly.type
_entity_poly.pdbx_seq_one_letter_code
_entity_poly.pdbx_strand_id
1 'polypeptide(L)' 'LVSDCLKCCTEDSDDSTSKITYSGALLEVCMRKLVFYPEIVGFLEEEKDKFPTVKVQYVFNSPPKMIMLDDEGQHKETI' A
#
# COMPACT_ATOMS: atom_id res chain seq x y z
N LEU A 1 4.71 -31.84 23.90
CA LEU A 1 5.37 -30.53 23.72
C LEU A 1 5.09 -29.90 22.33
N VAL A 2 3.95 -30.21 21.69
CA VAL A 2 3.50 -29.54 20.44
C VAL A 2 2.28 -28.64 20.72
N SER A 3 1.60 -28.86 21.85
CA SER A 3 0.37 -28.18 22.24
C SER A 3 0.53 -26.71 22.66
N ASP A 4 1.75 -26.28 22.98
CA ASP A 4 2.05 -24.89 23.35
C ASP A 4 2.39 -23.99 22.14
N CYS A 5 2.70 -24.57 20.97
CA CYS A 5 3.04 -23.80 19.78
C CYS A 5 1.84 -23.05 19.15
N LEU A 6 0.61 -23.41 19.52
CA LEU A 6 -0.62 -22.81 18.98
C LEU A 6 -1.24 -21.76 19.90
N LYS A 7 -0.67 -21.52 21.09
CA LYS A 7 -1.24 -20.55 22.05
C LYS A 7 -1.01 -19.09 21.67
N CYS A 8 -0.06 -18.84 20.77
CA CYS A 8 0.25 -17.53 20.20
C CYS A 8 -0.15 -17.39 18.73
N CYS A 9 -0.70 -18.45 18.13
CA CYS A 9 -1.32 -18.34 16.82
C CYS A 9 -2.66 -17.63 17.00
N THR A 10 -2.75 -16.38 16.56
CA THR A 10 -4.03 -15.83 16.14
C THR A 10 -4.54 -16.78 15.07
N GLU A 11 -5.66 -17.48 15.31
CA GLU A 11 -6.42 -18.05 14.20
C GLU A 11 -6.60 -16.88 13.23
N ASP A 12 -6.03 -16.98 12.03
CA ASP A 12 -6.34 -16.06 10.94
C ASP A 12 -7.86 -16.14 10.80
N SER A 13 -8.53 -15.20 11.47
CA SER A 13 -9.98 -15.16 11.50
C SER A 13 -10.35 -15.06 10.04
N ASP A 14 -11.08 -16.05 9.55
CA ASP A 14 -11.88 -15.96 8.34
C ASP A 14 -13.04 -14.96 8.54
N ASP A 15 -12.79 -13.90 9.33
CA ASP A 15 -13.37 -12.59 9.21
C ASP A 15 -13.03 -12.08 7.81
N SER A 16 -13.82 -12.61 6.90
CA SER A 16 -14.59 -11.89 5.92
C SER A 16 -15.24 -10.61 6.50
N THR A 17 -14.46 -9.74 7.15
CA THR A 17 -14.69 -8.30 7.18
C THR A 17 -14.55 -7.82 5.74
N SER A 18 -15.61 -8.04 4.96
CA SER A 18 -15.86 -7.50 3.63
C SER A 18 -14.56 -7.25 2.86
N LYS A 19 -13.92 -8.28 2.27
CA LYS A 19 -12.67 -8.14 1.49
C LYS A 19 -12.75 -6.85 0.68
N ILE A 20 -12.08 -5.81 1.17
CA ILE A 20 -12.12 -4.52 0.51
C ILE A 20 -11.27 -4.71 -0.74
N THR A 21 -11.93 -4.94 -1.87
CA THR A 21 -11.27 -4.93 -3.16
C THR A 21 -10.96 -3.48 -3.50
N TYR A 22 -9.69 -3.22 -3.75
CA TYR A 22 -9.20 -1.97 -4.29
C TYR A 22 -8.82 -2.22 -5.75
N SER A 23 -9.33 -1.39 -6.66
CA SER A 23 -9.07 -1.54 -8.09
C SER A 23 -7.69 -0.98 -8.49
N GLY A 24 -7.12 -0.15 -7.62
CA GLY A 24 -5.79 0.45 -7.79
C GLY A 24 -5.37 1.27 -6.58
N ALA A 25 -4.24 1.97 -6.73
CA ALA A 25 -3.73 2.85 -5.70
C ALA A 25 -3.00 4.06 -6.30
N LEU A 26 -2.90 5.13 -5.51
CA LEU A 26 -2.15 6.33 -5.84
C LEU A 26 -1.08 6.54 -4.78
N LEU A 27 0.18 6.45 -5.20
CA LEU A 27 1.33 6.79 -4.39
C LEU A 27 1.61 8.29 -4.52
N GLU A 28 1.15 9.05 -3.54
CA GLU A 28 1.41 10.49 -3.46
C GLU A 28 2.77 10.74 -2.78
N VAL A 29 3.67 11.44 -3.45
CA VAL A 29 5.03 11.70 -2.95
C VAL A 29 5.49 13.13 -3.26
N CYS A 30 6.38 13.69 -2.44
CA CYS A 30 7.11 14.89 -2.81
C CYS A 30 8.47 14.53 -3.43
N MET A 31 8.70 14.97 -4.67
CA MET A 31 9.95 14.70 -5.41
C MET A 31 11.21 15.12 -4.64
N ARG A 32 11.17 16.23 -3.89
CA ARG A 32 12.30 16.70 -3.08
C ARG A 32 12.56 15.87 -1.82
N LYS A 33 11.56 15.12 -1.36
CA LYS A 33 11.67 14.29 -0.17
C LYS A 33 12.05 12.84 -0.48
N LEU A 34 11.97 12.39 -1.74
CA LEU A 34 12.29 11.01 -2.14
C LEU A 34 13.70 10.56 -1.76
N VAL A 35 14.67 11.49 -1.68
CA VAL A 35 16.02 11.19 -1.18
C VAL A 35 16.03 10.60 0.24
N PHE A 36 14.99 10.86 1.03
CA PHE A 36 14.84 10.33 2.38
C PHE A 36 14.12 8.97 2.42
N TYR A 37 13.65 8.46 1.27
CA TYR A 37 12.86 7.23 1.15
C TYR A 37 13.45 6.31 0.05
N PRO A 38 14.62 5.70 0.28
CA PRO A 38 15.31 4.89 -0.73
C PRO A 38 14.47 3.72 -1.24
N GLU A 39 13.69 3.07 -0.36
CA GLU A 39 12.78 1.98 -0.75
C GLU A 39 11.72 2.43 -1.75
N ILE A 40 11.22 3.67 -1.61
CA ILE A 40 10.24 4.23 -2.54
C ILE A 40 10.90 4.52 -3.88
N VAL A 41 12.14 5.03 -3.87
CA VAL A 41 12.91 5.23 -5.11
C VAL A 41 13.14 3.90 -5.82
N GLY A 42 13.58 2.86 -5.10
CA GLY A 42 13.76 1.51 -5.65
C GLY A 42 12.47 0.96 -6.24
N PHE A 43 11.34 1.09 -5.54
CA PHE A 43 10.03 0.73 -6.09
C PHE A 43 9.71 1.48 -7.38
N LEU A 44 9.90 2.81 -7.40
CA LEU A 44 9.61 3.66 -8.55
C LEU A 44 10.47 3.31 -9.79
N GLU A 45 11.73 2.92 -9.59
CA GLU A 45 12.69 2.65 -10.66
C GLU A 45 12.64 1.19 -11.16
N GLU A 46 12.44 0.22 -10.26
CA GLU A 46 12.63 -1.20 -10.58
C GLU A 46 11.32 -1.99 -10.67
N GLU A 47 10.28 -1.57 -9.96
CA GLU A 47 9.09 -2.38 -9.75
C GLU A 47 7.80 -1.76 -10.25
N LYS A 48 7.76 -0.43 -10.38
CA LYS A 48 6.55 0.32 -10.70
C LYS A 48 5.80 -0.19 -11.94
N ASP A 49 6.51 -0.66 -12.94
CA ASP A 49 5.96 -1.19 -14.19
C ASP A 49 5.26 -2.54 -14.01
N LYS A 50 5.61 -3.31 -12.96
CA LYS A 50 4.91 -4.54 -12.57
C LYS A 50 3.52 -4.24 -11.99
N PHE A 51 3.26 -2.99 -11.58
CA PHE A 51 2.03 -2.55 -10.92
C PHE A 51 1.33 -1.45 -11.75
N PRO A 52 0.62 -1.81 -12.84
CA PRO A 52 -0.03 -0.84 -13.72
C PRO A 52 -1.22 -0.12 -13.06
N THR A 53 -1.81 -0.73 -12.03
CA THR A 53 -2.92 -0.15 -11.25
C THR A 53 -2.47 0.82 -10.17
N VAL A 54 -1.16 0.89 -9.88
CA VAL A 54 -0.57 1.90 -9.01
C VAL A 54 -0.20 3.11 -9.86
N LYS A 55 -0.67 4.29 -9.50
CA LYS A 55 -0.27 5.57 -10.11
C LYS A 55 0.60 6.35 -9.13
N VAL A 56 1.44 7.24 -9.64
CA VAL A 56 2.32 8.07 -8.81
C VAL A 56 1.92 9.52 -9.01
N GLN A 57 1.68 10.25 -7.92
CA GLN A 57 1.37 11.66 -7.95
C GLN A 57 2.44 12.44 -7.20
N TYR A 58 3.03 13.42 -7.87
CA TYR A 58 4.04 14.27 -7.27
C TYR A 58 3.38 15.54 -6.70
N VAL A 59 3.25 15.59 -5.37
CA VAL A 59 2.61 16.70 -4.66
C VAL A 59 3.63 17.41 -3.77
N PHE A 60 3.71 18.74 -3.93
CA PHE A 60 4.67 19.54 -3.19
C PHE A 60 4.45 19.43 -1.68
N ASN A 61 5.54 19.19 -0.95
CA ASN A 61 5.59 19.02 0.50
C ASN A 61 4.78 17.83 1.06
N SER A 62 4.11 17.03 0.23
CA SER A 62 3.40 15.85 0.73
C SER A 62 4.38 14.78 1.20
N PRO A 63 4.20 14.18 2.39
CA PRO A 63 4.91 12.95 2.74
C PRO A 63 4.45 11.82 1.81
N PRO A 64 5.23 10.74 1.66
CA PRO A 64 4.75 9.55 0.97
C PRO A 64 3.46 9.03 1.60
N LYS A 65 2.43 8.81 0.77
CA LYS A 65 1.14 8.28 1.18
C LYS A 65 0.63 7.31 0.13
N MET A 66 0.02 6.21 0.57
CA MET A 66 -0.68 5.31 -0.33
C MET A 66 -2.18 5.57 -0.21
N ILE A 67 -2.80 5.99 -1.31
CA ILE A 67 -4.24 6.22 -1.38
C ILE A 67 -4.84 5.05 -2.16
N MET A 68 -5.66 4.25 -1.50
CA MET A 68 -6.29 3.09 -2.12
C MET A 68 -7.56 3.52 -2.86
N LEU A 69 -7.74 3.03 -4.08
CA LEU A 69 -8.84 3.40 -4.97
C LEU A 69 -9.88 2.27 -5.08
N ASP A 70 -11.16 2.63 -5.08
CA ASP A 70 -12.24 1.70 -5.40
C ASP A 70 -12.41 1.48 -6.92
N ASP A 71 -13.37 0.66 -7.32
CA ASP A 71 -13.63 0.31 -8.73
C ASP A 71 -14.01 1.51 -9.61
N GLU A 72 -14.49 2.60 -9.02
CA GLU A 72 -14.81 3.86 -9.72
C GLU A 72 -13.60 4.81 -9.75
N GLY A 73 -12.47 4.41 -9.15
CA GLY A 73 -11.26 5.21 -9.03
C GLY A 73 -11.36 6.29 -7.94
N GLN A 74 -12.35 6.20 -7.05
CA GLN A 74 -12.53 7.12 -5.93
C GLN A 74 -11.69 6.69 -4.72
N HIS A 75 -11.34 7.66 -3.88
CA HIS A 75 -10.50 7.42 -2.71
C HIS A 75 -11.27 6.64 -1.65
N LYS A 76 -10.82 5.43 -1.36
CA LYS A 76 -11.44 4.58 -0.35
C LYS A 76 -10.72 4.65 0.99
N GLU A 77 -9.39 4.74 0.96
CA GLU A 77 -8.56 4.76 2.17
C GLU A 77 -7.22 5.46 1.91
N THR A 78 -6.57 5.96 2.97
CA THR A 78 -5.19 6.46 2.93
C THR A 78 -4.38 5.79 4.04
N ILE A 79 -3.25 5.20 3.65
CA ILE A 79 -2.29 4.51 4.52
C ILE A 79 -0.97 5.27 4.51
#